data_AF-A0A5C7Q4K1-F1
#
_entry.id   AF-A0A5C7Q4K1-F1
#
_cell.length_a   1.000
_cell.length_b   1.000
_cell.length_c   1.000
_cell.angle_alpha   90.00
_cell.angle_beta   90.00
_cell.angle_gamma   90.00
#
_symmetry.space_group_name_H-M   'P 1'
#
loop_
_entity.id
_entity.type
_entity.pdbx_description
1 polymer ?
#
loop_
_entity_poly.entity_id
_entity_poly.type
_entity_poly.pdbx_seq_one_letter_code
_entity_poly.pdbx_strand_id
1 'polypeptide(L)'
;MVAMPGVASGHHGKYREPNGKTLLAIYPALYQQAKKDPKVYEGRDVLAHGRAKDGRVVWSLVRSESRRLWRAYHPKAERARKFHVRSMAYGGGAKGIGYAVTLDYYEQRGVSQPEAEAQWSCLYNVIHRESGWNHRIWNRGGSGAYGLGQALPASKMAAYGSDYMTNPATQVRWAIGYANGRYGSPCGAWVFWQGHHWW
;
A
#
# COMPACT_ATOMS: atom_id res chain seq x y z
N MET A 1 -21.89 3.21 -7.23
CA MET A 1 -21.17 2.46 -8.28
C MET A 1 -19.69 2.80 -8.21
N VAL A 2 -18.89 1.85 -7.70
CA VAL A 2 -17.43 1.87 -7.81
C VAL A 2 -17.08 0.72 -8.75
N ALA A 3 -16.60 1.04 -9.95
CA ALA A 3 -16.01 0.05 -10.85
C ALA A 3 -14.52 0.35 -10.96
N MET A 4 -13.72 -0.61 -10.51
CA MET A 4 -12.28 -0.66 -10.76
C MET A 4 -12.02 -1.44 -12.07
N PRO A 5 -10.96 -2.23 -12.14
CA PRO A 5 -9.83 -2.11 -13.05
C PRO A 5 -10.14 -2.55 -14.50
N GLY A 6 -9.65 -1.79 -15.48
CA GLY A 6 -9.78 -2.13 -16.91
C GLY A 6 -10.95 -1.40 -17.57
N VAL A 7 -10.87 -0.06 -17.65
CA VAL A 7 -11.92 0.81 -18.19
C VAL A 7 -12.48 0.25 -19.49
N ALA A 8 -13.72 -0.23 -19.42
CA ALA A 8 -14.59 -0.51 -20.55
C ALA A 8 -15.84 0.38 -20.43
N SER A 9 -16.07 1.10 -21.52
CA SER A 9 -17.27 1.81 -21.96
C SER A 9 -17.84 2.94 -21.06
N GLY A 10 -17.62 4.19 -21.47
CA GLY A 10 -18.61 5.27 -21.26
C GLY A 10 -18.32 6.37 -20.23
N HIS A 11 -17.13 6.46 -19.63
CA HIS A 11 -16.87 7.36 -18.47
C HIS A 11 -16.07 8.64 -18.77
N HIS A 12 -15.90 9.03 -20.04
CA HIS A 12 -15.05 10.16 -20.46
C HIS A 12 -15.45 11.54 -19.89
N GLY A 13 -16.68 11.70 -19.40
CA GLY A 13 -17.15 12.95 -18.80
C GLY A 13 -16.95 13.07 -17.30
N LYS A 14 -16.67 11.98 -16.58
CA LYS A 14 -16.78 11.94 -15.10
C LYS A 14 -15.50 12.34 -14.36
N TYR A 15 -14.34 12.24 -15.01
CA TYR A 15 -13.05 12.53 -14.39
C TYR A 15 -12.46 13.81 -14.95
N ARG A 16 -11.95 14.66 -14.05
CA ARG A 16 -11.25 15.90 -14.36
C ARG A 16 -9.76 15.79 -14.01
N GLU A 17 -8.92 16.53 -14.70
CA GLU A 17 -7.54 16.80 -14.33
C GLU A 17 -7.45 17.79 -13.16
N PRO A 18 -6.31 17.87 -12.45
CA PRO A 18 -6.08 18.88 -11.42
C PRO A 18 -6.28 20.33 -11.90
N ASN A 19 -6.10 20.58 -13.20
CA ASN A 19 -6.35 21.89 -13.84
C ASN A 19 -7.82 22.09 -14.29
N GLY A 20 -8.72 21.16 -13.96
CA GLY A 20 -10.16 21.24 -14.24
C GLY A 20 -10.64 20.64 -15.57
N LYS A 21 -9.75 20.20 -16.47
CA LYS A 21 -10.13 19.63 -17.80
C LYS A 21 -10.70 18.22 -17.69
N THR A 22 -11.72 17.86 -18.47
CA THR A 22 -12.27 16.49 -18.50
C THR A 22 -11.45 15.55 -19.39
N LEU A 23 -11.58 14.22 -19.23
CA LEU A 23 -10.97 13.24 -20.15
C LEU A 23 -11.37 13.48 -21.61
N LEU A 24 -12.61 13.90 -21.86
CA LEU A 24 -13.08 14.27 -23.20
C LEU A 24 -12.32 15.50 -23.73
N ALA A 25 -12.08 16.50 -22.89
CA ALA A 25 -11.37 17.72 -23.26
C ALA A 25 -9.88 17.48 -23.60
N ILE A 26 -9.26 16.45 -23.04
CA ILE A 26 -7.85 16.10 -23.33
C ILE A 26 -7.70 14.99 -24.40
N TYR A 27 -8.81 14.42 -24.88
CA TYR A 27 -8.80 13.36 -25.90
C TYR A 27 -8.02 13.75 -27.17
N PRO A 28 -8.17 14.98 -27.74
CA PRO A 28 -7.39 15.36 -28.91
C PRO A 28 -5.88 15.33 -28.69
N ALA A 29 -5.41 15.72 -27.50
CA ALA A 29 -3.98 15.69 -27.16
C ALA A 29 -3.46 14.25 -27.02
N LEU A 30 -4.21 13.38 -26.34
CA LEU A 30 -3.88 11.96 -26.23
C LEU A 30 -3.85 11.27 -27.61
N TYR A 31 -4.73 11.69 -28.53
CA TYR A 31 -4.75 11.23 -29.90
C TYR A 31 -3.49 11.67 -30.69
N GLN A 32 -3.08 12.94 -30.57
CA GLN A 32 -1.83 13.41 -31.18
C GLN A 32 -0.59 12.71 -30.60
N GLN A 33 -0.63 12.33 -29.32
CA GLN A 33 0.43 11.56 -28.69
C GLN A 33 0.50 10.12 -29.22
N ALA A 34 -0.65 9.45 -29.41
CA ALA A 34 -0.70 8.12 -30.00
C ALA A 34 -0.10 8.10 -31.42
N LYS A 35 -0.33 9.15 -32.20
CA LYS A 35 0.28 9.36 -33.52
C LYS A 35 1.80 9.56 -33.50
N LYS A 36 2.48 9.54 -32.36
CA LYS A 36 3.95 9.58 -32.31
C LYS A 36 4.56 8.20 -32.04
N ASP A 37 3.74 7.20 -31.72
CA ASP A 37 4.20 5.84 -31.50
C ASP A 37 4.43 5.16 -32.86
N PRO A 38 5.66 4.73 -33.20
CA PRO A 38 5.95 4.08 -34.48
C PRO A 38 5.15 2.79 -34.68
N LYS A 39 4.64 2.15 -33.62
CA LYS A 39 3.75 0.98 -33.69
C LYS A 39 2.32 1.31 -34.13
N VAL A 40 1.97 2.60 -34.24
CA VAL A 40 0.64 3.09 -34.66
C VAL A 40 0.56 3.31 -36.18
N TYR A 41 1.69 3.40 -36.90
CA TYR A 41 1.71 3.75 -38.32
C TYR A 41 1.61 2.59 -39.31
N GLU A 42 1.46 1.35 -38.86
CA GLU A 42 1.16 0.23 -39.78
C GLU A 42 -0.35 0.17 -40.13
N GLY A 43 -0.80 1.15 -40.92
CA GLY A 43 -1.87 0.96 -41.92
C GLY A 43 -3.33 1.21 -41.51
N ARG A 44 -3.91 2.23 -42.19
CA ARG A 44 -5.33 2.59 -42.43
C ARG A 44 -6.10 3.35 -41.36
N ASP A 45 -6.46 4.58 -41.75
CA ASP A 45 -7.39 5.54 -41.13
C ASP A 45 -8.83 5.00 -41.14
N VAL A 46 -9.54 5.08 -40.01
CA VAL A 46 -11.01 4.94 -39.98
C VAL A 46 -11.59 5.99 -39.03
N LEU A 47 -11.77 7.20 -39.56
CA LEU A 47 -12.67 8.19 -38.96
C LEU A 47 -14.11 7.74 -39.19
N ALA A 48 -14.92 7.85 -38.15
CA ALA A 48 -16.33 7.44 -38.04
C ALA A 48 -16.58 5.92 -37.88
N HIS A 49 -16.78 5.51 -36.62
CA HIS A 49 -17.59 4.35 -36.22
C HIS A 49 -17.10 2.93 -36.63
N GLY A 50 -15.80 2.72 -36.84
CA GLY A 50 -15.25 1.39 -37.12
C GLY A 50 -13.99 1.10 -36.31
N ARG A 51 -13.94 -0.04 -35.62
CA ARG A 51 -12.79 -0.50 -34.81
C ARG A 51 -11.54 -0.69 -35.68
N ALA A 52 -10.67 0.30 -35.77
CA ALA A 52 -9.31 0.15 -36.28
C ALA A 52 -8.30 -0.09 -35.14
N LYS A 53 -7.11 -0.58 -35.48
CA LYS A 53 -6.04 -0.94 -34.53
C LYS A 53 -5.54 0.27 -33.72
N ASP A 54 -5.66 1.48 -34.28
CA ASP A 54 -5.37 2.80 -33.70
C ASP A 54 -6.19 3.13 -32.45
N GLY A 55 -7.47 2.74 -32.44
CA GLY A 55 -8.36 2.93 -31.30
C GLY A 55 -7.81 2.26 -30.05
N ARG A 56 -7.17 1.09 -30.17
CA ARG A 56 -6.62 0.38 -29.00
C ARG A 56 -5.54 1.16 -28.27
N VAL A 57 -4.65 1.86 -28.98
CA VAL A 57 -3.58 2.65 -28.36
C VAL A 57 -4.15 3.87 -27.66
N VAL A 58 -5.03 4.61 -28.34
CA VAL A 58 -5.72 5.77 -27.75
C VAL A 58 -6.56 5.35 -26.54
N TRP A 59 -7.29 4.23 -26.61
CA TRP A 59 -8.04 3.67 -25.48
C TRP A 59 -7.12 3.26 -24.33
N SER A 60 -5.92 2.74 -24.59
CA SER A 60 -4.92 2.43 -23.57
C SER A 60 -4.44 3.71 -22.86
N LEU A 61 -4.14 4.77 -23.61
CA LEU A 61 -3.76 6.07 -23.06
C LEU A 61 -4.89 6.69 -22.22
N VAL A 62 -6.12 6.72 -22.74
CA VAL A 62 -7.30 7.22 -22.00
C VAL A 62 -7.55 6.40 -20.74
N ARG A 63 -7.39 5.06 -20.79
CA ARG A 63 -7.49 4.18 -19.61
C ARG A 63 -6.36 4.45 -18.61
N SER A 64 -5.15 4.71 -19.08
CA SER A 64 -4.02 5.09 -18.24
C SER A 64 -4.31 6.41 -17.51
N GLU A 65 -4.76 7.41 -18.25
CA GLU A 65 -5.03 8.75 -17.74
C GLU A 65 -6.23 8.75 -16.77
N SER A 66 -7.30 8.03 -17.09
CA SER A 66 -8.42 7.81 -16.17
C SER A 66 -7.97 7.22 -14.83
N ARG A 67 -7.02 6.27 -14.85
CA ARG A 67 -6.45 5.70 -13.62
C ARG A 67 -5.63 6.72 -12.86
N ARG A 68 -4.81 7.53 -13.55
CA ARG A 68 -4.04 8.62 -12.92
C ARG A 68 -4.96 9.61 -12.21
N LEU A 69 -6.01 10.08 -12.90
CA LEU A 69 -6.99 11.01 -12.35
C LEU A 69 -7.76 10.42 -11.17
N TRP A 70 -8.24 9.19 -11.29
CA TRP A 70 -8.90 8.50 -10.19
C TRP A 70 -8.01 8.42 -8.94
N ARG A 71 -6.70 8.14 -9.10
CA ARG A 71 -5.75 8.12 -7.98
C ARG A 71 -5.57 9.49 -7.32
N ALA A 72 -5.58 10.56 -8.12
CA ALA A 72 -5.48 11.92 -7.61
C ALA A 72 -6.72 12.33 -6.81
N TYR A 73 -7.92 11.94 -7.27
CA TYR A 73 -9.20 12.23 -6.61
C TYR A 73 -9.51 11.33 -5.41
N HIS A 74 -8.93 10.13 -5.36
CA HIS A 74 -9.19 9.15 -4.30
C HIS A 74 -7.91 8.76 -3.54
N PRO A 75 -7.26 9.69 -2.82
CA PRO A 75 -5.99 9.43 -2.15
C PRO A 75 -6.09 8.32 -1.09
N LYS A 76 -7.23 8.21 -0.39
CA LYS A 76 -7.48 7.09 0.55
C LYS A 76 -7.46 5.73 -0.15
N ALA A 77 -8.07 5.65 -1.34
CA ALA A 77 -8.16 4.41 -2.10
C ALA A 77 -6.82 4.06 -2.76
N GLU A 78 -6.04 5.05 -3.19
CA GLU A 78 -4.67 4.82 -3.65
C GLU A 78 -3.75 4.36 -2.51
N ARG A 79 -3.89 4.93 -1.31
CA ARG A 79 -3.15 4.44 -0.13
C ARG A 79 -3.50 2.98 0.18
N ALA A 80 -4.80 2.63 0.19
CA ALA A 80 -5.23 1.25 0.38
C ALA A 80 -4.68 0.30 -0.69
N ARG A 81 -4.62 0.75 -1.95
CA ARG A 81 -4.01 -0.02 -3.05
C ARG A 81 -2.50 -0.23 -2.84
N LYS A 82 -1.76 0.83 -2.50
CA LYS A 82 -0.31 0.73 -2.21
C LYS A 82 -0.05 -0.20 -1.03
N PHE A 83 -0.84 -0.07 0.04
CA PHE A 83 -0.80 -0.97 1.19
C PHE A 83 -0.99 -2.43 0.77
N HIS A 84 -2.03 -2.71 -0.03
CA HIS A 84 -2.28 -4.05 -0.54
C HIS A 84 -1.11 -4.60 -1.37
N VAL A 85 -0.61 -3.82 -2.33
CA VAL A 85 0.53 -4.23 -3.19
C VAL A 85 1.77 -4.52 -2.36
N ARG A 86 2.12 -3.65 -1.40
CA ARG A 86 3.24 -3.87 -0.46
C ARG A 86 3.05 -5.15 0.35
N SER A 87 1.84 -5.38 0.85
CA SER A 87 1.56 -6.57 1.65
C SER A 87 1.77 -7.86 0.86
N MET A 88 1.38 -7.86 -0.43
CA MET A 88 1.56 -9.02 -1.31
C MET A 88 3.00 -9.22 -1.73
N ALA A 89 3.79 -8.15 -1.87
CA ALA A 89 5.22 -8.24 -2.18
C ALA A 89 6.02 -9.02 -1.12
N TYR A 90 5.52 -9.11 0.11
CA TYR A 90 6.12 -9.85 1.21
C TYR A 90 5.30 -11.10 1.61
N GLY A 91 4.65 -11.74 0.63
CA GLY A 91 3.92 -13.01 0.81
C GLY A 91 2.56 -12.90 1.48
N GLY A 92 2.05 -11.69 1.74
CA GLY A 92 0.78 -11.48 2.43
C GLY A 92 0.82 -11.90 3.90
N GLY A 93 -0.36 -12.17 4.47
CA GLY A 93 -0.50 -12.57 5.87
C GLY A 93 0.08 -11.55 6.86
N ALA A 94 0.46 -11.99 8.06
CA ALA A 94 0.95 -11.09 9.11
C ALA A 94 2.27 -10.40 8.73
N LYS A 95 3.20 -11.09 8.07
CA LYS A 95 4.49 -10.53 7.63
C LYS A 95 4.30 -9.45 6.57
N GLY A 96 3.51 -9.72 5.54
CA GLY A 96 3.16 -8.75 4.50
C GLY A 96 2.42 -7.53 5.04
N ILE A 97 1.45 -7.76 5.92
CA ILE A 97 0.78 -6.67 6.62
C ILE A 97 1.78 -5.86 7.44
N GLY A 98 2.71 -6.52 8.13
CA GLY A 98 3.78 -5.86 8.89
C GLY A 98 4.64 -4.95 8.04
N TYR A 99 5.10 -5.45 6.88
CA TYR A 99 5.89 -4.67 5.94
C TYR A 99 5.13 -3.42 5.47
N ALA A 100 3.90 -3.60 5.02
CA ALA A 100 3.07 -2.50 4.53
C ALA A 100 2.76 -1.47 5.62
N VAL A 101 2.44 -1.90 6.85
CA VAL A 101 2.20 -1.00 7.99
C VAL A 101 3.45 -0.21 8.34
N THR A 102 4.63 -0.85 8.36
CA THR A 102 5.89 -0.21 8.75
C THR A 102 6.28 0.88 7.76
N LEU A 103 6.26 0.57 6.45
CA LEU A 103 6.55 1.56 5.42
C LEU A 103 5.56 2.73 5.46
N ASP A 104 4.25 2.44 5.53
CA ASP A 104 3.23 3.48 5.62
C ASP A 104 3.46 4.39 6.85
N TYR A 105 3.79 3.81 8.01
CA TYR A 105 4.00 4.54 9.26
C TYR A 105 5.14 5.56 9.16
N TYR A 106 6.27 5.13 8.61
CA TYR A 106 7.49 5.95 8.51
C TYR A 106 7.42 6.97 7.38
N GLU A 107 6.86 6.59 6.22
CA GLU A 107 6.67 7.53 5.10
C GLU A 107 5.73 8.69 5.47
N GLN A 108 4.67 8.41 6.25
CA GLN A 108 3.78 9.47 6.78
C GLN A 108 4.49 10.44 7.73
N ARG A 109 5.69 10.11 8.20
CA ARG A 109 6.53 10.94 9.07
C ARG A 109 7.74 11.53 8.35
N GLY A 110 7.78 11.44 7.02
CA GLY A 110 8.86 12.00 6.20
C GLY A 110 10.13 11.17 6.18
N VAL A 111 10.09 9.93 6.69
CA VAL A 111 11.25 9.02 6.64
C VAL A 111 11.37 8.43 5.22
N SER A 112 12.60 8.42 4.71
CA SER A 112 12.88 7.91 3.36
C SER A 112 12.56 6.42 3.25
N GLN A 113 12.23 5.95 2.04
CA GLN A 113 11.91 4.53 1.84
C GLN A 113 13.05 3.59 2.27
N PRO A 114 14.35 3.84 1.94
CA PRO A 114 15.43 2.97 2.40
C PRO A 114 15.54 2.91 3.93
N GLU A 115 15.32 4.03 4.61
CA GLU A 115 15.35 4.08 6.07
C GLU A 115 14.13 3.35 6.68
N ALA A 116 12.94 3.50 6.09
CA ALA A 116 11.75 2.76 6.49
C ALA A 116 11.93 1.23 6.31
N GLU A 117 12.63 0.81 5.25
CA GLU A 117 12.99 -0.60 5.01
C GLU A 117 13.99 -1.11 6.06
N ALA A 118 14.92 -0.27 6.53
CA ALA A 118 15.80 -0.62 7.64
C ALA A 118 15.01 -0.83 8.94
N GLN A 119 14.08 0.08 9.26
CA GLN A 119 13.20 -0.07 10.43
C GLN A 119 12.34 -1.34 10.35
N TRP A 120 11.86 -1.67 9.14
CA TRP A 120 11.16 -2.92 8.91
C TRP A 120 12.03 -4.14 9.21
N SER A 121 13.27 -4.20 8.70
CA SER A 121 14.17 -5.33 8.93
C SER A 121 14.40 -5.58 10.43
N CYS A 122 14.64 -4.50 11.18
CA CYS A 122 14.79 -4.57 12.63
C CYS A 122 13.53 -5.05 13.34
N LEU A 123 12.36 -4.47 13.00
CA LEU A 123 11.07 -4.89 13.56
C LEU A 123 10.79 -6.37 13.25
N TYR A 124 11.11 -6.81 12.02
CA TYR A 124 10.92 -8.18 11.60
C TYR A 124 11.68 -9.15 12.48
N ASN A 125 12.93 -8.85 12.81
CA ASN A 125 13.76 -9.70 13.65
C ASN A 125 13.21 -9.79 15.07
N VAL A 126 12.84 -8.65 15.68
CA VAL A 126 12.20 -8.63 17.00
C VAL A 126 10.95 -9.50 17.00
N ILE A 127 9.97 -9.20 16.13
CA ILE A 127 8.69 -9.93 16.07
C ILE A 127 8.87 -11.41 15.73
N HIS A 128 9.85 -11.74 14.89
CA HIS A 128 10.15 -13.13 14.59
C HIS A 128 10.62 -13.90 15.84
N ARG A 129 11.45 -13.28 16.69
CA ARG A 129 11.92 -13.88 17.94
C ARG A 129 10.84 -13.94 19.01
N GLU A 130 9.97 -12.92 19.07
CA GLU A 130 8.90 -12.84 20.05
C GLU A 130 7.74 -13.81 19.77
N SER A 131 7.37 -14.00 18.50
CA SER A 131 6.11 -14.67 18.17
C SER A 131 6.19 -15.60 16.96
N GLY A 132 7.33 -15.67 16.27
CA GLY A 132 7.43 -16.36 14.98
C GLY A 132 6.49 -15.78 13.93
N TRP A 133 6.08 -14.51 14.08
CA TRP A 133 5.02 -13.87 13.29
C TRP A 133 3.60 -14.45 13.44
N ASN A 134 3.34 -15.22 14.50
CA ASN A 134 2.00 -15.67 14.85
C ASN A 134 1.23 -14.61 15.67
N HIS A 135 0.35 -13.85 15.01
CA HIS A 135 -0.47 -12.81 15.65
C HIS A 135 -1.52 -13.34 16.65
N ARG A 136 -1.72 -14.66 16.74
CA ARG A 136 -2.67 -15.30 17.67
C ARG A 136 -1.99 -16.01 18.83
N ILE A 137 -0.66 -15.98 18.91
CA ILE A 137 0.07 -16.66 19.98
C ILE A 137 -0.30 -16.03 21.34
N TRP A 138 -0.55 -16.88 22.33
CA TRP A 138 -0.91 -16.45 23.68
C TRP A 138 -0.27 -17.39 24.70
N ASN A 139 0.60 -16.84 25.54
CA ASN A 139 1.27 -17.56 26.62
C ASN A 139 0.37 -17.70 27.86
N ARG A 140 -0.75 -18.44 27.72
CA ARG A 140 -1.80 -18.57 28.76
C ARG A 140 -1.33 -19.23 30.06
N GLY A 141 -0.46 -20.23 29.97
CA GLY A 141 0.10 -20.95 31.13
C GLY A 141 1.36 -20.29 31.71
N GLY A 142 1.71 -19.09 31.25
CA GLY A 142 2.93 -18.38 31.64
C GLY A 142 2.64 -16.89 31.84
N SER A 143 3.41 -16.04 31.17
CA SER A 143 3.35 -14.58 31.35
C SER A 143 2.03 -13.92 30.99
N GLY A 144 1.15 -14.57 30.21
CA GLY A 144 -0.07 -13.95 29.68
C GLY A 144 0.17 -13.05 28.46
N ALA A 145 1.40 -12.97 27.95
CA ALA A 145 1.76 -12.18 26.77
C ALA A 145 1.02 -12.66 25.51
N TYR A 146 0.70 -11.71 24.62
CA TYR A 146 -0.16 -11.95 23.48
C TYR A 146 0.32 -11.29 22.18
N GLY A 147 0.15 -11.99 21.07
CA GLY A 147 0.27 -11.46 19.71
C GLY A 147 1.70 -11.22 19.24
N LEU A 148 1.84 -10.46 18.15
CA LEU A 148 3.09 -10.29 17.43
C LEU A 148 4.22 -9.73 18.29
N GLY A 149 3.94 -8.69 19.08
CA GLY A 149 4.94 -8.06 19.93
C GLY A 149 4.88 -8.50 21.39
N GLN A 150 4.18 -9.61 21.70
CA GLN A 150 4.06 -10.17 23.05
C GLN A 150 3.61 -9.14 24.10
N ALA A 151 2.56 -8.37 23.77
CA ALA A 151 2.05 -7.32 24.65
C ALA A 151 1.57 -7.88 26.00
N LEU A 152 2.02 -7.25 27.09
CA LEU A 152 1.64 -7.62 28.46
C LEU A 152 1.20 -6.38 29.27
N PRO A 153 -0.10 -6.26 29.63
CA PRO A 153 -1.23 -7.06 29.13
C PRO A 153 -1.56 -6.74 27.65
N ALA A 154 -2.27 -7.67 27.00
CA ALA A 154 -2.73 -7.52 25.61
C ALA A 154 -3.57 -6.23 25.38
N SER A 155 -4.29 -5.77 26.40
CA SER A 155 -5.14 -4.57 26.35
C SER A 155 -4.38 -3.28 26.03
N LYS A 156 -3.05 -3.26 26.18
CA LYS A 156 -2.21 -2.13 25.71
C LYS A 156 -2.35 -1.86 24.21
N MET A 157 -2.72 -2.87 23.42
CA MET A 157 -2.93 -2.73 21.98
C MET A 157 -4.28 -2.10 21.63
N ALA A 158 -5.23 -2.01 22.57
CA ALA A 158 -6.57 -1.48 22.31
C ALA A 158 -6.57 -0.02 21.83
N ALA A 159 -5.58 0.77 22.25
CA ALA A 159 -5.40 2.16 21.80
C ALA A 159 -5.10 2.28 20.29
N TYR A 160 -4.66 1.18 19.65
CA TYR A 160 -4.33 1.14 18.22
C TYR A 160 -5.46 0.55 17.36
N GLY A 161 -6.48 -0.04 17.99
CA GLY A 161 -7.64 -0.64 17.34
C GLY A 161 -8.35 -1.62 18.27
N SER A 162 -9.69 -1.62 18.26
CA SER A 162 -10.50 -2.54 19.07
C SER A 162 -10.41 -4.00 18.61
N ASP A 163 -9.86 -4.24 17.42
CA ASP A 163 -9.65 -5.54 16.79
C ASP A 163 -8.25 -6.14 17.07
N TYR A 164 -7.53 -5.63 18.08
CA TYR A 164 -6.16 -6.02 18.40
C TYR A 164 -5.95 -7.53 18.65
N MET A 165 -7.00 -8.27 19.04
CA MET A 165 -6.96 -9.71 19.24
C MET A 165 -7.02 -10.54 17.94
N THR A 166 -7.26 -9.93 16.80
CA THR A 166 -7.41 -10.68 15.53
C THR A 166 -6.76 -9.99 14.35
N ASN A 167 -6.44 -8.71 14.46
CA ASN A 167 -5.86 -7.92 13.37
C ASN A 167 -4.34 -7.75 13.53
N PRO A 168 -3.51 -8.40 12.68
CA PRO A 168 -2.06 -8.22 12.72
C PRO A 168 -1.64 -6.77 12.42
N ALA A 169 -2.41 -6.00 11.64
CA ALA A 169 -2.08 -4.59 11.38
C ALA A 169 -2.13 -3.76 12.66
N THR A 170 -3.12 -4.01 13.52
CA THR A 170 -3.28 -3.34 14.82
C THR A 170 -2.12 -3.70 15.74
N GLN A 171 -1.74 -4.98 15.80
CA GLN A 171 -0.62 -5.45 16.61
C GLN A 171 0.72 -4.87 16.13
N VAL A 172 0.94 -4.75 14.82
CA VAL A 172 2.17 -4.13 14.26
C VAL A 172 2.22 -2.64 14.59
N ARG A 173 1.11 -1.90 14.50
CA ARG A 173 1.09 -0.47 14.87
C ARG A 173 1.46 -0.28 16.34
N TRP A 174 0.93 -1.12 17.21
CA TRP A 174 1.30 -1.13 18.61
C TRP A 174 2.80 -1.43 18.78
N ALA A 175 3.32 -2.45 18.11
CA ALA A 175 4.73 -2.83 18.19
C ALA A 175 5.67 -1.70 17.73
N ILE A 176 5.34 -1.02 16.63
CA ILE A 176 6.08 0.16 16.17
C ILE A 176 6.02 1.29 17.20
N GLY A 177 4.83 1.57 17.75
CA GLY A 177 4.66 2.59 18.79
C GLY A 177 5.47 2.29 20.05
N TYR A 178 5.47 1.03 20.50
CA TYR A 178 6.24 0.56 21.63
C TYR A 178 7.76 0.65 21.37
N ALA A 179 8.22 0.23 20.19
CA ALA A 179 9.61 0.36 19.77
C ALA A 179 10.07 1.83 19.82
N ASN A 180 9.30 2.73 19.22
CA ASN A 180 9.62 4.15 19.18
C ASN A 180 9.61 4.77 20.57
N GLY A 181 8.64 4.42 21.42
CA GLY A 181 8.51 4.99 22.75
C GLY A 181 9.58 4.53 23.74
N ARG A 182 10.00 3.26 23.67
CA ARG A 182 10.94 2.66 24.63
C ARG A 182 12.39 2.66 24.14
N TYR A 183 12.58 2.55 22.83
CA TYR A 183 13.90 2.33 22.22
C TYR A 183 14.27 3.39 21.17
N GLY A 184 13.42 4.39 20.96
CA GLY A 184 13.58 5.42 19.94
C GLY A 184 13.23 4.95 18.52
N SER A 185 13.41 3.66 18.21
CA SER A 185 13.02 3.06 16.93
C SER A 185 12.97 1.51 17.00
N PRO A 186 12.34 0.83 16.02
CA PRO A 186 12.48 -0.60 15.80
C PRO A 186 13.93 -1.09 15.73
N CYS A 187 14.83 -0.31 15.14
CA CYS A 187 16.25 -0.65 15.15
C CYS A 187 16.90 -0.51 16.53
N GLY A 188 16.52 0.50 17.32
CA GLY A 188 16.91 0.58 18.72
C GLY A 188 16.42 -0.62 19.53
N ALA A 189 15.18 -1.06 19.28
CA ALA A 189 14.61 -2.24 19.92
C ALA A 189 15.37 -3.52 19.54
N TRP A 190 15.75 -3.67 18.27
CA TRP A 190 16.53 -4.83 17.83
C TRP A 190 17.92 -4.88 18.47
N VAL A 191 18.64 -3.75 18.52
CA VAL A 191 19.94 -3.66 19.20
C VAL A 191 19.81 -4.07 20.67
N PHE A 192 18.77 -3.58 21.36
CA PHE A 192 18.50 -3.96 22.74
C PHE A 192 18.22 -5.46 22.88
N TRP A 193 17.37 -5.99 22.01
CA TRP A 193 16.98 -7.41 22.00
C TRP A 193 18.18 -8.33 21.82
N GLN A 194 19.16 -7.97 20.98
CA GLN A 194 20.36 -8.78 20.73
C GLN A 194 21.20 -9.03 22.00
N GLY A 195 21.19 -8.11 22.96
CA GLY A 195 21.92 -8.26 24.23
C GLY A 195 21.10 -8.81 25.40
N HIS A 196 19.77 -8.72 25.33
CA HIS A 196 18.89 -9.00 26.48
C HIS A 196 17.89 -10.14 26.24
N HIS A 197 17.58 -10.43 24.98
CA HIS A 197 16.56 -11.41 24.56
C HIS A 197 15.15 -11.08 25.06
N TRP A 198 14.88 -9.80 25.28
CA TRP A 198 13.56 -9.20 25.51
C TRP A 198 13.53 -7.78 24.96
N TRP A 199 12.34 -7.19 24.85
CA TRP A 199 12.12 -5.80 24.48
C TRP A 199 10.86 -5.23 25.15
#